data_AF-A0A4Y6PVT0-F1
#
_entry.id   AF-A0A4Y6PVT0-F1
#
_cell.length_a   1.000
_cell.length_b   1.000
_cell.length_c   1.000
_cell.angle_alpha   90.00
_cell.angle_beta   90.00
_cell.angle_gamma   90.00
#
_symmetry.space_group_name_H-M   'P 1'
#
loop_
_entity.id
_entity.type
_entity.pdbx_description
1 polymer ?
#
loop_
_entity_poly.entity_id
_entity_poly.type
_entity_poly.pdbx_seq_one_letter_code
_entity_poly.pdbx_strand_id
1 'polypeptide(L)'
;MTKMLSAQVGKRLIFVVLFAACFAPNCTCHDLDDSEWVLRDELDMGDDTPVYEPEDEPLEQLSNCDERLGREVSFHATGGSADWQLAVPSSVSSFRELTIVDSAPSQARWSAVALGDTQREVAGLLWSTAVGPSRSEAVQMLAEHRVSLAALGSLLQESNGGEFGTHDGHRAVLGRYRLSTPNPISSTALRKLLLDRMTPFGIDRVRGLPADTGERFDTFDVRLAVVARDLGERTQMLTTLALAPSRRIAAEPTLQGLLDDLTNTTNLASARRQTHVHCGVYRGRRSAKADFYWVLDQSGSMVDDYARVAEVANQFYAELNNTSLDYRLGVTTMDEDGEGRLREDVGWHSELEPFLGEVATVSNWSGNTYEEYGLQVARSGIETMRSDAEHALRPGAELITIFMSDEETQTFQDDRLQTPQGQLLYDDFESFFAANTTAYAIVGDSDGCGLDGTSYRRIAQATGGAYSSLCAEDISQTIEQIIYSASGASSGNVLAEVPITATLGVELDGEPVPRSRVDGYDYFPETNSISFFGSYRPDRIEGGEGRVKVSYEAYGH
;
A
#
# COMPACT_ATOMS: atom_id res chain seq x y z
N MET A 1 33.10 -36.54 14.48
CA MET A 1 32.55 -37.21 15.69
C MET A 1 31.90 -36.14 16.54
N THR A 2 30.57 -36.12 16.62
CA THR A 2 29.81 -35.14 17.40
C THR A 2 29.75 -35.59 18.86
N LYS A 3 30.24 -34.77 19.81
CA LYS A 3 30.02 -34.98 21.25
C LYS A 3 28.93 -34.02 21.71
N MET A 4 27.81 -34.55 22.20
CA MET A 4 26.80 -33.76 22.91
C MET A 4 27.19 -33.66 24.38
N LEU A 5 27.29 -32.44 24.90
CA LEU A 5 27.35 -32.16 26.34
C LEU A 5 26.03 -31.50 26.73
N SER A 6 25.38 -32.06 27.75
CA SER A 6 24.16 -31.51 28.36
C SER A 6 24.52 -30.88 29.70
N ALA A 7 24.12 -29.63 29.91
CA ALA A 7 24.14 -28.97 31.21
C ALA A 7 22.72 -28.47 31.54
N GLN A 8 22.25 -28.72 32.76
CA GLN A 8 20.92 -28.33 33.24
C GLN A 8 21.03 -27.05 34.06
N VAL A 9 20.36 -25.98 33.63
CA VAL A 9 20.01 -24.83 34.47
C VAL A 9 18.55 -24.48 34.16
N GLY A 10 17.65 -24.67 35.13
CA GLY A 10 16.26 -24.20 35.11
C GLY A 10 15.37 -24.58 33.91
N LYS A 11 14.52 -25.61 34.06
CA LYS A 11 13.34 -26.01 33.23
C LYS A 11 13.32 -25.80 31.70
N ARG A 12 14.44 -25.57 31.02
CA ARG A 12 14.60 -25.65 29.57
C ARG A 12 15.90 -26.37 29.24
N LEU A 13 15.87 -27.26 28.24
CA LEU A 13 17.03 -27.99 27.74
C LEU A 13 17.61 -27.18 26.58
N ILE A 14 18.85 -26.68 26.71
CA ILE A 14 19.56 -25.99 25.62
C ILE A 14 20.57 -26.98 25.02
N PHE A 15 20.47 -27.23 23.72
CA PHE A 15 21.48 -27.97 22.95
C PHE A 15 22.42 -26.96 22.29
N VAL A 16 23.69 -26.95 22.70
CA VAL A 16 24.73 -26.18 22.01
C VAL A 16 25.37 -27.11 20.98
N VAL A 17 25.20 -26.79 19.68
CA VAL A 17 25.88 -27.47 18.58
C VAL A 17 27.08 -26.62 18.18
N LEU A 18 28.28 -27.04 18.58
CA LEU A 18 29.54 -26.46 18.10
C LEU A 18 29.90 -27.06 16.73
N PHE A 19 29.82 -26.25 15.68
CA PHE A 19 30.40 -26.58 14.37
C PHE A 19 31.88 -26.18 14.36
N ALA A 20 32.77 -27.17 14.30
CA ALA A 20 34.15 -26.92 13.90
C ALA A 20 34.23 -27.00 12.37
N ALA A 21 34.23 -25.86 11.69
CA ALA A 21 34.57 -25.79 10.27
C ALA A 21 36.09 -25.73 10.13
N CYS A 22 36.70 -26.81 9.62
CA CYS A 22 38.09 -26.80 9.17
C CYS A 22 38.11 -27.29 7.72
N PHE A 23 38.23 -26.35 6.78
CA PHE A 23 38.39 -26.63 5.35
C PHE A 23 39.82 -26.21 4.94
N ALA A 24 40.79 -27.12 5.10
CA ALA A 24 42.01 -27.22 4.29
C ALA A 24 42.81 -28.47 4.70
N PRO A 25 43.42 -29.21 3.76
CA PRO A 25 44.14 -30.44 4.06
C PRO A 25 45.57 -30.11 4.49
N ASN A 26 45.84 -30.01 5.80
CA ASN A 26 47.14 -30.31 6.47
C ASN A 26 47.24 -29.73 7.90
N CYS A 27 46.31 -30.04 8.80
CA CYS A 27 46.52 -29.79 10.24
C CYS A 27 46.35 -31.08 11.04
N THR A 28 47.46 -31.55 11.63
CA THR A 28 47.50 -32.64 12.61
C THR A 28 47.32 -32.08 14.02
N CYS A 29 46.31 -32.55 14.76
CA CYS A 29 46.13 -32.23 16.17
C CYS A 29 47.24 -32.91 17.00
N HIS A 30 48.03 -32.11 17.72
CA HIS A 30 48.90 -32.59 18.80
C HIS A 30 48.25 -32.24 20.15
N ASP A 31 48.38 -33.17 21.09
CA ASP A 31 47.90 -33.14 22.47
C ASP A 31 48.17 -31.82 23.20
N LEU A 32 47.17 -31.33 23.94
CA LEU A 32 47.37 -30.32 24.98
C LEU A 32 47.03 -30.96 26.33
N ASP A 33 48.11 -31.17 27.08
CA ASP A 33 48.18 -31.64 28.47
C ASP A 33 47.95 -30.46 29.44
N ASP A 34 47.50 -30.79 30.64
CA ASP A 34 47.14 -29.89 31.73
C ASP A 34 48.36 -29.12 32.27
N SER A 35 48.36 -27.79 32.24
CA SER A 35 48.98 -26.95 33.30
C SER A 35 48.75 -25.44 33.12
N GLU A 36 48.36 -24.82 34.23
CA GLU A 36 48.57 -23.43 34.65
C GLU A 36 48.27 -22.30 33.64
N TRP A 37 47.13 -21.60 33.86
CA TRP A 37 47.08 -20.16 33.63
C TRP A 37 46.57 -19.42 34.86
N VAL A 38 47.45 -18.53 35.30
CA VAL A 38 47.44 -17.71 36.51
C VAL A 38 46.41 -16.59 36.40
N LEU A 39 45.67 -16.36 37.50
CA LEU A 39 44.83 -15.19 37.72
C LEU A 39 45.67 -13.91 37.65
N ARG A 40 45.35 -13.01 36.73
CA ARG A 40 45.70 -11.58 36.80
C ARG A 40 44.42 -10.78 36.95
N ASP A 41 44.30 -10.14 38.11
CA ASP A 41 43.38 -9.05 38.38
C ASP A 41 43.65 -7.84 37.46
N GLU A 42 42.62 -7.01 37.31
CA GLU A 42 42.56 -5.71 36.62
C GLU A 42 42.53 -5.75 35.08
N LEU A 43 41.33 -6.05 34.55
CA LEU A 43 40.81 -5.38 33.36
C LEU A 43 39.46 -4.75 33.72
N ASP A 44 39.45 -3.42 33.64
CA ASP A 44 38.32 -2.52 33.75
C ASP A 44 37.23 -2.94 32.74
N MET A 45 36.24 -3.70 33.22
CA MET A 45 35.04 -4.01 32.45
C MET A 45 34.11 -2.79 32.54
N GLY A 46 34.21 -1.93 31.53
CA GLY A 46 33.16 -0.98 31.22
C GLY A 46 31.81 -1.69 31.20
N ASP A 47 30.86 -1.10 31.90
CA ASP A 47 29.46 -1.51 32.01
C ASP A 47 28.76 -1.36 30.65
N ASP A 48 29.06 -2.27 29.72
CA ASP A 48 28.30 -2.53 28.51
C ASP A 48 27.80 -3.98 28.59
N THR A 49 26.98 -4.27 29.61
CA THR A 49 26.03 -5.37 29.44
C THR A 49 25.08 -4.96 28.33
N PRO A 50 24.96 -5.69 27.22
CA PRO A 50 23.83 -5.48 26.32
C PRO A 50 22.59 -5.72 27.18
N VAL A 51 21.80 -4.66 27.38
CA VAL A 51 20.47 -4.78 27.94
C VAL A 51 19.72 -5.69 26.97
N TYR A 52 19.61 -6.96 27.35
CA TYR A 52 18.69 -7.88 26.73
C TYR A 52 17.32 -7.33 27.10
N GLU A 53 16.76 -6.48 26.23
CA GLU A 53 15.34 -6.16 26.28
C GLU A 53 14.61 -7.51 26.27
N PRO A 54 13.71 -7.78 27.22
CA PRO A 54 13.08 -9.08 27.32
C PRO A 54 12.34 -9.38 26.01
N GLU A 55 12.71 -10.50 25.38
CA GLU A 55 11.93 -11.10 24.30
C GLU A 55 10.47 -11.24 24.73
N ASP A 56 9.61 -10.55 23.99
CA ASP A 56 8.18 -10.76 23.76
C ASP A 56 7.42 -11.56 24.83
N GLU A 57 6.68 -10.86 25.70
CA GLU A 57 5.53 -11.49 26.33
C GLU A 57 4.45 -11.77 25.26
N PRO A 58 3.92 -13.00 25.18
CA PRO A 58 2.91 -13.34 24.19
C PRO A 58 1.65 -12.51 24.41
N LEU A 59 1.06 -12.06 23.30
CA LEU A 59 -0.24 -11.38 23.21
C LEU A 59 -1.23 -11.96 24.24
N GLU A 60 -1.66 -11.17 25.22
CA GLU A 60 -2.79 -11.57 26.05
C GLU A 60 -4.06 -11.45 25.22
N GLN A 61 -4.46 -12.58 24.64
CA GLN A 61 -5.76 -12.75 24.01
C GLN A 61 -6.81 -12.72 25.11
N LEU A 62 -7.35 -11.52 25.41
CA LEU A 62 -8.49 -11.41 26.31
C LEU A 62 -9.69 -12.09 25.65
N SER A 63 -10.07 -13.25 26.19
CA SER A 63 -11.07 -14.15 25.59
C SER A 63 -12.50 -13.62 25.59
N ASN A 64 -12.76 -12.43 26.15
CA ASN A 64 -14.10 -11.88 26.26
C ASN A 64 -14.20 -10.52 25.55
N CYS A 65 -14.62 -10.57 24.29
CA CYS A 65 -15.12 -9.43 23.54
C CYS A 65 -16.52 -9.03 24.06
N ASP A 66 -16.62 -8.53 25.28
CA ASP A 66 -17.92 -8.13 25.86
C ASP A 66 -18.46 -6.82 25.24
N GLU A 67 -17.62 -6.06 24.53
CA GLU A 67 -17.99 -4.79 23.90
C GLU A 67 -17.44 -4.69 22.46
N ARG A 68 -18.36 -4.58 21.48
CA ARG A 68 -18.00 -4.32 20.08
C ARG A 68 -17.69 -2.83 19.92
N LEU A 69 -16.46 -2.52 19.53
CA LEU A 69 -15.99 -1.15 19.36
C LEU A 69 -16.36 -0.54 17.99
N GLY A 70 -16.43 -1.37 16.94
CA GLY A 70 -16.72 -0.91 15.57
C GLY A 70 -18.21 -0.95 15.20
N ARG A 71 -18.52 -0.57 13.96
CA ARG A 71 -19.91 -0.48 13.47
C ARG A 71 -20.48 -1.86 13.17
N GLU A 72 -21.81 -1.97 13.28
CA GLU A 72 -22.53 -3.15 12.83
C GLU A 72 -22.55 -3.25 11.29
N VAL A 73 -22.50 -4.49 10.80
CA VAL A 73 -22.60 -4.81 9.37
C VAL A 73 -23.74 -5.79 9.13
N SER A 74 -24.29 -5.74 7.92
CA SER A 74 -25.22 -6.73 7.39
C SER A 74 -24.53 -7.55 6.31
N PHE A 75 -24.70 -8.87 6.35
CA PHE A 75 -24.11 -9.78 5.36
C PHE A 75 -25.10 -10.08 4.25
N HIS A 76 -24.69 -9.84 3.01
CA HIS A 76 -25.44 -10.17 1.81
C HIS A 76 -24.61 -11.13 0.98
N ALA A 77 -25.17 -12.27 0.60
CA ALA A 77 -24.46 -13.26 -0.20
C ALA A 77 -25.28 -13.59 -1.45
N THR A 78 -24.60 -13.88 -2.54
CA THR A 78 -25.29 -14.41 -3.73
C THR A 78 -25.87 -15.79 -3.45
N GLY A 79 -27.08 -16.03 -3.94
CA GLY A 79 -27.72 -17.35 -3.91
C GLY A 79 -27.26 -18.30 -5.03
N GLY A 80 -26.38 -17.83 -5.93
CA GLY A 80 -26.04 -18.52 -7.18
C GLY A 80 -24.54 -18.70 -7.45
N SER A 81 -24.18 -18.78 -8.72
CA SER A 81 -22.84 -19.13 -9.23
C SER A 81 -21.78 -18.02 -9.15
N ALA A 82 -22.16 -16.81 -8.72
CA ALA A 82 -21.21 -15.70 -8.57
C ALA A 82 -20.36 -15.78 -7.30
N ASP A 83 -20.69 -16.67 -6.35
CA ASP A 83 -19.88 -17.03 -5.19
C ASP A 83 -19.23 -15.85 -4.42
N TRP A 84 -20.02 -14.87 -4.00
CA TRP A 84 -19.56 -13.78 -3.14
C TRP A 84 -20.47 -13.56 -1.94
N GLN A 85 -19.87 -13.07 -0.87
CA GLN A 85 -20.52 -12.50 0.32
C GLN A 85 -19.93 -11.12 0.59
N LEU A 86 -20.79 -10.15 0.85
CA LEU A 86 -20.44 -8.76 1.11
C LEU A 86 -20.96 -8.35 2.49
N ALA A 87 -20.05 -7.85 3.33
CA ALA A 87 -20.38 -7.17 4.57
C ALA A 87 -20.63 -5.69 4.28
N VAL A 88 -21.83 -5.20 4.60
CA VAL A 88 -22.24 -3.82 4.29
C VAL A 88 -22.51 -3.09 5.62
N PRO A 89 -21.87 -1.93 5.89
CA PRO A 89 -22.14 -1.14 7.08
C PRO A 89 -23.63 -0.84 7.22
N SER A 90 -24.19 -0.95 8.43
CA SER A 90 -25.61 -0.68 8.70
C SER A 90 -26.04 0.76 8.35
N SER A 91 -25.09 1.68 8.26
CA SER A 91 -25.31 3.06 7.80
C SER A 91 -25.65 3.17 6.30
N VAL A 92 -25.44 2.12 5.51
CA VAL A 92 -25.84 2.08 4.10
C VAL A 92 -27.34 1.80 4.02
N SER A 93 -28.11 2.81 3.65
CA SER A 93 -29.58 2.77 3.69
C SER A 93 -30.22 1.96 2.55
N SER A 94 -29.47 1.62 1.50
CA SER A 94 -29.98 0.86 0.36
C SER A 94 -29.03 -0.24 -0.11
N PHE A 95 -29.60 -1.43 -0.32
CA PHE A 95 -28.94 -2.57 -0.94
C PHE A 95 -29.93 -3.25 -1.89
N ARG A 96 -29.53 -3.51 -3.13
CA ARG A 96 -30.38 -4.15 -4.11
C ARG A 96 -29.58 -5.00 -5.10
N GLU A 97 -29.85 -6.30 -5.09
CA GLU A 97 -29.39 -7.20 -6.14
C GLU A 97 -30.07 -6.85 -7.47
N LEU A 98 -29.27 -6.75 -8.52
CA LEU A 98 -29.71 -6.40 -9.87
C LEU A 98 -29.93 -7.67 -10.68
N THR A 99 -30.99 -7.68 -11.49
CA THR A 99 -31.25 -8.78 -12.43
C THR A 99 -30.62 -8.45 -13.77
N ILE A 100 -29.81 -9.37 -14.30
CA ILE A 100 -29.17 -9.24 -15.61
C ILE A 100 -29.87 -10.20 -16.58
N VAL A 101 -30.58 -9.65 -17.57
CA VAL A 101 -31.31 -10.41 -18.57
C VAL A 101 -30.32 -11.02 -19.57
N ASP A 102 -30.53 -12.28 -19.98
CA ASP A 102 -29.71 -13.05 -20.94
C ASP A 102 -28.36 -13.62 -20.45
N SER A 103 -28.17 -13.85 -19.15
CA SER A 103 -27.03 -14.67 -18.68
C SER A 103 -27.28 -16.15 -19.00
N ALA A 104 -26.80 -16.65 -20.15
CA ALA A 104 -26.96 -18.06 -20.54
C ALA A 104 -26.45 -19.00 -19.41
N PRO A 105 -27.18 -20.10 -19.08
CA PRO A 105 -26.93 -20.89 -17.87
C PRO A 105 -25.58 -21.64 -17.83
N SER A 106 -24.87 -21.80 -18.95
CA SER A 106 -23.50 -22.35 -18.96
C SER A 106 -22.40 -21.28 -18.78
N GLN A 107 -22.76 -20.00 -18.83
CA GLN A 107 -21.87 -18.83 -18.67
C GLN A 107 -22.28 -17.90 -17.51
N ALA A 108 -23.34 -18.23 -16.77
CA ALA A 108 -23.88 -17.40 -15.71
C ALA A 108 -22.89 -17.30 -14.52
N ARG A 109 -22.12 -16.21 -14.46
CA ARG A 109 -21.55 -15.65 -13.22
C ARG A 109 -21.69 -14.12 -13.16
N TRP A 110 -22.35 -13.52 -14.15
CA TRP A 110 -22.71 -12.11 -14.05
C TRP A 110 -23.69 -11.93 -12.90
N SER A 111 -23.27 -11.15 -11.94
CA SER A 111 -24.11 -10.66 -10.86
C SER A 111 -23.76 -9.20 -10.65
N ALA A 112 -24.73 -8.39 -10.29
CA ALA A 112 -24.47 -7.02 -9.89
C ALA A 112 -25.38 -6.63 -8.73
N VAL A 113 -24.90 -5.71 -7.92
CA VAL A 113 -25.60 -5.13 -6.78
C VAL A 113 -25.44 -3.62 -6.88
N ALA A 114 -26.52 -2.91 -6.62
CA ALA A 114 -26.48 -1.49 -6.33
C ALA A 114 -26.66 -1.29 -4.83
N LEU A 115 -25.74 -0.53 -4.23
CA LEU A 115 -25.85 -0.08 -2.85
C LEU A 115 -25.69 1.44 -2.78
N GLY A 116 -25.96 2.02 -1.62
CA GLY A 116 -25.72 3.43 -1.40
C GLY A 116 -26.48 4.00 -0.22
N ASP A 117 -26.15 5.23 0.11
CA ASP A 117 -26.85 6.04 1.09
C ASP A 117 -27.33 7.34 0.44
N THR A 118 -28.62 7.40 0.12
CA THR A 118 -29.21 8.54 -0.56
C THR A 118 -29.21 9.81 0.29
N GLN A 119 -29.14 9.71 1.63
CA GLN A 119 -29.10 10.90 2.49
C GLN A 119 -27.75 11.60 2.43
N ARG A 120 -26.67 10.81 2.28
CA ARG A 120 -25.29 11.30 2.20
C ARG A 120 -24.75 11.35 0.76
N GLU A 121 -25.62 11.13 -0.23
CA GLU A 121 -25.29 11.11 -1.67
C GLU A 121 -24.20 10.08 -2.03
N VAL A 122 -24.14 8.97 -1.30
CA VAL A 122 -23.22 7.86 -1.56
C VAL A 122 -23.89 6.87 -2.51
N ALA A 123 -23.21 6.48 -3.58
CA ALA A 123 -23.65 5.44 -4.50
C ALA A 123 -22.55 4.40 -4.68
N GLY A 124 -22.91 3.13 -4.73
CA GLY A 124 -21.95 2.05 -4.94
C GLY A 124 -22.50 0.91 -5.79
N LEU A 125 -21.55 0.10 -6.28
CA LEU A 125 -21.78 -1.10 -7.07
C LEU A 125 -20.87 -2.21 -6.57
N LEU A 126 -21.37 -3.43 -6.65
CA LEU A 126 -20.54 -4.62 -6.76
C LEU A 126 -20.96 -5.34 -8.04
N TRP A 127 -20.03 -5.83 -8.83
CA TRP A 127 -20.35 -6.75 -9.91
C TRP A 127 -19.31 -7.84 -10.06
N SER A 128 -19.77 -8.96 -10.62
CA SER A 128 -18.92 -10.07 -10.99
C SER A 128 -18.94 -10.29 -12.49
N THR A 129 -17.77 -10.46 -13.08
CA THR A 129 -17.58 -10.89 -14.47
C THR A 129 -16.65 -12.08 -14.53
N ALA A 130 -16.72 -12.83 -15.62
CA ALA A 130 -15.71 -13.83 -15.95
C ALA A 130 -14.92 -13.30 -17.15
N VAL A 131 -13.61 -13.44 -17.10
CA VAL A 131 -12.68 -12.98 -18.12
C VAL A 131 -11.84 -14.14 -18.64
N GLY A 132 -11.39 -14.02 -19.88
CA GLY A 132 -10.49 -15.00 -20.50
C GLY A 132 -9.07 -14.91 -19.92
N PRO A 133 -8.19 -15.88 -20.24
CA PRO A 133 -6.84 -15.97 -19.68
C PRO A 133 -5.96 -14.74 -19.97
N SER A 134 -6.22 -14.01 -21.06
CA SER A 134 -5.50 -12.79 -21.44
C SER A 134 -5.88 -11.54 -20.62
N ARG A 135 -6.81 -11.67 -19.67
CA ARG A 135 -7.24 -10.62 -18.74
C ARG A 135 -7.31 -11.15 -17.32
N SER A 136 -6.29 -11.88 -16.88
CA SER A 136 -6.31 -12.62 -15.60
C SER A 136 -5.85 -11.79 -14.39
N GLU A 137 -5.29 -10.60 -14.61
CA GLU A 137 -4.73 -9.74 -13.56
C GLU A 137 -5.70 -8.62 -13.14
N ALA A 138 -5.72 -8.32 -11.84
CA ALA A 138 -6.58 -7.31 -11.28
C ALA A 138 -6.15 -5.90 -11.72
N VAL A 139 -4.83 -5.65 -11.80
CA VAL A 139 -4.24 -4.39 -12.27
C VAL A 139 -4.67 -4.02 -13.69
N GLN A 140 -4.75 -5.01 -14.59
CA GLN A 140 -5.18 -4.78 -15.96
C GLN A 140 -6.65 -4.34 -16.02
N MET A 141 -7.52 -4.98 -15.23
CA MET A 141 -8.93 -4.59 -15.15
C MET A 141 -9.10 -3.19 -14.54
N LEU A 142 -8.29 -2.83 -13.53
CA LEU A 142 -8.31 -1.48 -12.98
C LEU A 142 -7.91 -0.42 -14.01
N ALA A 143 -6.88 -0.69 -14.83
CA ALA A 143 -6.49 0.20 -15.92
C ALA A 143 -7.62 0.40 -16.95
N GLU A 144 -8.35 -0.66 -17.30
CA GLU A 144 -9.55 -0.56 -18.17
C GLU A 144 -10.66 0.29 -17.51
N HIS A 145 -10.84 0.18 -16.19
CA HIS A 145 -11.78 1.00 -15.43
C HIS A 145 -11.34 2.47 -15.35
N ARG A 146 -10.04 2.77 -15.21
CA ARG A 146 -9.50 4.14 -15.28
C ARG A 146 -9.84 4.78 -16.62
N VAL A 147 -9.59 4.09 -17.74
CA VAL A 147 -9.95 4.60 -19.08
C VAL A 147 -11.45 4.88 -19.19
N SER A 148 -12.27 4.01 -18.60
CA SER A 148 -13.73 4.20 -18.56
C SER A 148 -14.15 5.41 -17.72
N LEU A 149 -13.43 5.73 -16.63
CA LEU A 149 -13.64 6.93 -15.82
C LEU A 149 -13.24 8.20 -16.58
N ALA A 150 -12.04 8.22 -17.16
CA ALA A 150 -11.53 9.36 -17.93
C ALA A 150 -12.41 9.70 -19.14
N ALA A 151 -13.15 8.73 -19.68
CA ALA A 151 -14.12 8.98 -20.75
C ALA A 151 -15.38 9.76 -20.29
N LEU A 152 -15.63 9.89 -18.99
CA LEU A 152 -16.79 10.60 -18.43
C LEU A 152 -16.49 12.06 -18.03
N GLY A 153 -15.21 12.44 -17.96
CA GLY A 153 -14.77 13.74 -17.47
C GLY A 153 -13.27 13.78 -17.22
N SER A 154 -12.79 14.86 -16.59
CA SER A 154 -11.37 15.03 -16.24
C SER A 154 -11.06 14.34 -14.91
N LEU A 155 -9.96 13.59 -14.85
CA LEU A 155 -9.43 13.07 -13.59
C LEU A 155 -8.54 14.15 -12.96
N LEU A 156 -9.02 14.76 -11.88
CA LEU A 156 -8.27 15.79 -11.13
C LEU A 156 -7.21 15.17 -10.22
N GLN A 157 -7.45 13.93 -9.80
CA GLN A 157 -6.58 13.15 -8.94
C GLN A 157 -6.72 11.69 -9.31
N GLU A 158 -5.61 10.97 -9.27
CA GLU A 158 -5.57 9.55 -9.47
C GLU A 158 -4.48 8.88 -8.64
N SER A 159 -4.79 7.69 -8.14
CA SER A 159 -3.82 6.76 -7.61
C SER A 159 -4.22 5.36 -8.10
N ASN A 160 -3.25 4.70 -8.74
CA ASN A 160 -3.42 3.39 -9.35
C ASN A 160 -2.49 2.41 -8.63
N GLY A 161 -3.05 1.59 -7.74
CA GLY A 161 -2.28 0.68 -6.90
C GLY A 161 -1.69 -0.52 -7.65
N GLY A 162 -0.75 -1.17 -6.98
CA GLY A 162 -0.24 -2.49 -7.30
C GLY A 162 -1.08 -3.61 -6.71
N GLU A 163 -0.79 -4.85 -7.11
CA GLU A 163 -1.54 -6.00 -6.63
C GLU A 163 -1.10 -6.46 -5.23
N PHE A 164 -2.04 -6.65 -4.33
CA PHE A 164 -1.84 -7.24 -3.00
C PHE A 164 -2.70 -8.50 -2.81
N GLY A 165 -2.45 -9.26 -1.75
CA GLY A 165 -3.22 -10.45 -1.40
C GLY A 165 -4.42 -10.11 -0.50
N THR A 166 -5.61 -10.60 -0.86
CA THR A 166 -6.79 -10.53 0.02
C THR A 166 -6.71 -11.57 1.14
N HIS A 167 -7.58 -11.43 2.14
CA HIS A 167 -7.70 -12.35 3.28
C HIS A 167 -7.95 -13.83 2.93
N ASP A 168 -8.40 -14.10 1.71
CA ASP A 168 -8.78 -15.41 1.17
C ASP A 168 -7.84 -15.84 0.03
N GLY A 169 -6.68 -15.18 -0.08
CA GLY A 169 -5.57 -15.58 -0.95
C GLY A 169 -5.74 -15.21 -2.43
N HIS A 170 -6.62 -14.26 -2.76
CA HIS A 170 -6.81 -13.77 -4.12
C HIS A 170 -6.00 -12.50 -4.37
N ARG A 171 -5.64 -12.24 -5.63
CA ARG A 171 -4.97 -10.97 -5.98
C ARG A 171 -6.01 -9.87 -6.12
N ALA A 172 -5.69 -8.71 -5.57
CA ALA A 172 -6.55 -7.54 -5.67
C ALA A 172 -5.76 -6.27 -5.88
N VAL A 173 -6.44 -5.24 -6.37
CA VAL A 173 -5.87 -3.91 -6.59
C VAL A 173 -6.88 -2.84 -6.18
N LEU A 174 -6.39 -1.72 -5.67
CA LEU A 174 -7.19 -0.55 -5.33
C LEU A 174 -6.92 0.60 -6.31
N GLY A 175 -7.97 1.36 -6.65
CA GLY A 175 -7.86 2.62 -7.37
C GLY A 175 -8.66 3.72 -6.71
N ARG A 176 -8.09 4.92 -6.69
CA ARG A 176 -8.68 6.12 -6.07
C ARG A 176 -8.64 7.27 -7.05
N TYR A 177 -9.78 7.90 -7.28
CA TYR A 177 -9.92 8.92 -8.32
C TYR A 177 -10.77 10.10 -7.83
N ARG A 178 -10.43 11.31 -8.28
CA ARG A 178 -11.35 12.45 -8.24
C ARG A 178 -11.76 12.82 -9.66
N LEU A 179 -13.02 12.59 -9.98
CA LEU A 179 -13.59 12.82 -11.29
C LEU A 179 -14.34 14.15 -11.32
N SER A 180 -14.00 15.01 -12.28
CA SER A 180 -14.77 16.20 -12.64
C SER A 180 -15.56 15.96 -13.91
N THR A 181 -16.88 15.96 -13.81
CA THR A 181 -17.81 15.76 -14.92
C THR A 181 -18.13 17.10 -15.61
N PRO A 182 -18.31 17.11 -16.95
CA PRO A 182 -18.53 18.36 -17.69
C PRO A 182 -19.88 19.02 -17.40
N ASN A 183 -20.85 18.27 -16.88
CA ASN A 183 -22.16 18.78 -16.48
C ASN A 183 -22.55 18.16 -15.14
N PRO A 184 -23.09 18.94 -14.18
CA PRO A 184 -23.49 18.39 -12.89
C PRO A 184 -24.43 17.20 -13.03
N ILE A 185 -24.20 16.12 -12.29
CA ILE A 185 -24.95 14.86 -12.33
C ILE A 185 -25.21 14.39 -10.89
N SER A 186 -26.22 13.54 -10.64
CA SER A 186 -26.39 12.97 -9.30
C SER A 186 -25.53 11.72 -9.12
N SER A 187 -25.19 11.36 -7.88
CA SER A 187 -24.38 10.17 -7.58
C SER A 187 -25.00 8.88 -8.14
N THR A 188 -26.33 8.76 -8.09
CA THR A 188 -27.04 7.58 -8.62
C THR A 188 -27.05 7.51 -10.15
N ALA A 189 -27.12 8.66 -10.83
CA ALA A 189 -27.00 8.74 -12.28
C ALA A 189 -25.57 8.49 -12.75
N LEU A 190 -24.55 9.00 -12.04
CA LEU A 190 -23.14 8.69 -12.31
C LEU A 190 -22.86 7.19 -12.14
N ARG A 191 -23.36 6.57 -11.06
CA ARG A 191 -23.29 5.11 -10.85
C ARG A 191 -23.84 4.34 -12.05
N LYS A 192 -24.98 4.77 -12.62
CA LYS A 192 -25.58 4.12 -13.79
C LYS A 192 -24.69 4.23 -15.03
N LEU A 193 -24.08 5.39 -15.29
CA LEU A 193 -23.15 5.57 -16.39
C LEU A 193 -21.90 4.70 -16.23
N LEU A 194 -21.37 4.60 -15.00
CA LEU A 194 -20.23 3.75 -14.68
C LEU A 194 -20.57 2.27 -14.88
N LEU A 195 -21.74 1.83 -14.41
CA LEU A 195 -22.21 0.47 -14.64
C LEU A 195 -22.29 0.14 -16.14
N ASP A 196 -22.80 1.06 -16.96
CA ASP A 196 -22.88 0.87 -18.42
C ASP A 196 -21.50 0.75 -19.07
N ARG A 197 -20.55 1.61 -18.66
CA ARG A 197 -19.22 1.71 -19.27
C ARG A 197 -18.24 0.62 -18.82
N MET A 198 -18.31 0.23 -17.55
CA MET A 198 -17.34 -0.67 -16.92
C MET A 198 -17.73 -2.14 -17.00
N THR A 199 -18.96 -2.45 -17.42
CA THR A 199 -19.43 -3.84 -17.46
C THR A 199 -19.64 -4.35 -18.89
N PRO A 200 -19.29 -5.61 -19.17
CA PRO A 200 -19.43 -6.18 -20.51
C PRO A 200 -20.89 -6.49 -20.88
N PHE A 201 -21.83 -6.48 -19.91
CA PHE A 201 -23.22 -6.85 -20.16
C PHE A 201 -24.11 -5.67 -20.57
N GLY A 202 -23.67 -4.42 -20.38
CA GLY A 202 -24.38 -3.21 -20.79
C GLY A 202 -25.64 -2.91 -19.98
N ILE A 203 -26.01 -1.63 -19.90
CA ILE A 203 -27.11 -1.19 -19.02
C ILE A 203 -28.50 -1.70 -19.45
N ASP A 204 -28.70 -1.94 -20.75
CA ASP A 204 -29.99 -2.36 -21.32
C ASP A 204 -30.45 -3.73 -20.81
N ARG A 205 -29.52 -4.55 -20.31
CA ARG A 205 -29.79 -5.87 -19.72
C ARG A 205 -30.06 -5.81 -18.22
N VAL A 206 -29.79 -4.68 -17.57
CA VAL A 206 -29.93 -4.52 -16.13
C VAL A 206 -31.37 -4.17 -15.76
N ARG A 207 -31.91 -4.84 -14.75
CA ARG A 207 -33.21 -4.56 -14.13
C ARG A 207 -33.05 -4.39 -12.63
N GLY A 208 -33.91 -3.56 -12.06
CA GLY A 208 -33.92 -3.29 -10.62
C GLY A 208 -33.00 -2.16 -10.18
N LEU A 209 -32.22 -1.55 -11.07
CA LEU A 209 -31.34 -0.43 -10.71
C LEU A 209 -32.15 0.73 -10.05
N PRO A 210 -31.71 1.28 -8.90
CA PRO A 210 -32.42 2.39 -8.27
C PRO A 210 -32.49 3.62 -9.18
N ALA A 211 -33.57 4.40 -9.04
CA ALA A 211 -33.83 5.55 -9.89
C ALA A 211 -32.77 6.66 -9.73
N ASP A 212 -32.54 7.37 -10.84
CA ASP A 212 -31.63 8.51 -10.94
C ASP A 212 -32.23 9.70 -10.15
N THR A 213 -31.77 9.88 -8.91
CA THR A 213 -32.27 10.84 -7.91
C THR A 213 -31.10 11.49 -7.17
N GLY A 214 -31.37 12.55 -6.39
CA GLY A 214 -30.37 13.26 -5.58
C GLY A 214 -30.00 14.64 -6.12
N GLU A 215 -29.22 15.38 -5.33
CA GLU A 215 -28.60 16.63 -5.75
C GLU A 215 -27.57 16.39 -6.86
N ARG A 216 -27.29 17.42 -7.67
CA ARG A 216 -26.35 17.33 -8.80
C ARG A 216 -25.04 18.01 -8.43
N PHE A 217 -23.93 17.33 -8.70
CA PHE A 217 -22.57 17.77 -8.45
C PHE A 217 -21.73 17.53 -9.71
N ASP A 218 -20.63 18.25 -9.84
CA ASP A 218 -19.66 18.13 -10.92
C ASP A 218 -18.44 17.31 -10.50
N THR A 219 -17.97 17.43 -9.26
CA THR A 219 -16.80 16.70 -8.75
C THR A 219 -17.16 15.57 -7.77
N PHE A 220 -16.57 14.39 -7.99
CA PHE A 220 -16.81 13.18 -7.21
C PHE A 220 -15.50 12.49 -6.84
N ASP A 221 -15.42 11.98 -5.62
CA ASP A 221 -14.40 11.00 -5.26
C ASP A 221 -14.96 9.61 -5.57
N VAL A 222 -14.22 8.82 -6.34
CA VAL A 222 -14.57 7.48 -6.80
C VAL A 222 -13.49 6.51 -6.33
N ARG A 223 -13.91 5.41 -5.69
CA ARG A 223 -13.02 4.34 -5.25
C ARG A 223 -13.40 3.04 -5.91
N LEU A 224 -12.38 2.28 -6.26
CA LEU A 224 -12.46 1.00 -6.95
C LEU A 224 -11.60 -0.02 -6.23
N ALA A 225 -12.12 -1.24 -6.11
CA ALA A 225 -11.34 -2.43 -5.81
C ALA A 225 -11.69 -3.51 -6.81
N VAL A 226 -10.68 -4.18 -7.36
CA VAL A 226 -10.85 -5.36 -8.20
C VAL A 226 -10.19 -6.55 -7.52
N VAL A 227 -10.91 -7.66 -7.39
CA VAL A 227 -10.39 -8.94 -6.90
C VAL A 227 -10.45 -9.96 -8.03
N ALA A 228 -9.30 -10.53 -8.38
CA ALA A 228 -9.14 -11.59 -9.36
C ALA A 228 -9.11 -12.96 -8.67
N ARG A 229 -10.15 -13.77 -8.90
CA ARG A 229 -10.25 -15.14 -8.38
C ARG A 229 -9.99 -16.14 -9.49
N ASP A 230 -8.89 -16.88 -9.37
CA ASP A 230 -8.61 -18.00 -10.27
C ASP A 230 -9.54 -19.17 -9.97
N LEU A 231 -10.26 -19.62 -11.00
CA LEU A 231 -11.18 -20.76 -10.95
C LEU A 231 -10.70 -21.91 -11.84
N GLY A 232 -9.41 -21.93 -12.20
CA GLY A 232 -8.75 -22.93 -13.03
C GLY A 232 -8.93 -22.68 -14.53
N GLU A 233 -10.16 -22.78 -15.04
CA GLU A 233 -10.44 -22.60 -16.48
C GLU A 233 -10.72 -21.14 -16.88
N ARG A 234 -10.89 -20.26 -15.89
CA ARG A 234 -11.24 -18.84 -16.06
C ARG A 234 -10.89 -18.05 -14.81
N THR A 235 -10.73 -16.75 -14.96
CA THR A 235 -10.65 -15.83 -13.83
C THR A 235 -12.00 -15.15 -13.63
N GLN A 236 -12.49 -15.13 -12.39
CA GLN A 236 -13.62 -14.30 -11.99
C GLN A 236 -13.09 -12.97 -11.45
N MET A 237 -13.60 -11.88 -12.02
CA MET A 237 -13.31 -10.53 -11.56
C MET A 237 -14.48 -10.06 -10.71
N LEU A 238 -14.20 -9.65 -9.49
CA LEU A 238 -15.15 -8.99 -8.61
C LEU A 238 -14.71 -7.54 -8.45
N THR A 239 -15.50 -6.61 -8.96
CA THR A 239 -15.22 -5.18 -8.82
C THR A 239 -16.22 -4.57 -7.86
N THR A 240 -15.70 -3.84 -6.87
CA THR A 240 -16.47 -2.95 -5.99
C THR A 240 -16.16 -1.51 -6.34
N LEU A 241 -17.20 -0.69 -6.37
CA LEU A 241 -17.13 0.74 -6.66
C LEU A 241 -17.96 1.48 -5.63
N ALA A 242 -17.41 2.56 -5.08
CA ALA A 242 -18.17 3.50 -4.27
C ALA A 242 -17.81 4.93 -4.68
N LEU A 243 -18.79 5.82 -4.71
CA LEU A 243 -18.60 7.22 -5.04
C LEU A 243 -19.45 8.12 -4.16
N ALA A 244 -18.93 9.33 -3.91
CA ALA A 244 -19.67 10.42 -3.30
C ALA A 244 -19.16 11.77 -3.84
N PRO A 245 -19.98 12.84 -3.82
CA PRO A 245 -19.52 14.16 -4.23
C PRO A 245 -18.40 14.66 -3.31
N SER A 246 -17.32 15.22 -3.87
CA SER A 246 -16.19 15.70 -3.07
C SER A 246 -16.61 16.79 -2.07
N ARG A 247 -17.62 17.60 -2.42
CA ARG A 247 -18.23 18.58 -1.51
C ARG A 247 -18.89 17.95 -0.28
N ARG A 248 -19.48 16.76 -0.41
CA ARG A 248 -20.10 16.03 0.72
C ARG A 248 -19.02 15.45 1.63
N ILE A 249 -17.96 14.91 1.05
CA ILE A 249 -16.79 14.43 1.79
C ILE A 249 -16.10 15.56 2.56
N ALA A 250 -15.93 16.73 1.95
CA ALA A 250 -15.37 17.90 2.64
C ALA A 250 -16.23 18.37 3.83
N ALA A 251 -17.56 18.20 3.76
CA ALA A 251 -18.47 18.55 4.85
C ALA A 251 -18.55 17.47 5.94
N GLU A 252 -18.36 16.20 5.58
CA GLU A 252 -18.40 15.04 6.47
C GLU A 252 -17.21 14.10 6.16
N PRO A 253 -16.01 14.35 6.72
CA PRO A 253 -14.80 13.58 6.40
C PRO A 253 -14.93 12.08 6.67
N THR A 254 -15.82 11.66 7.58
CA THR A 254 -16.10 10.24 7.86
C THR A 254 -16.65 9.47 6.65
N LEU A 255 -17.16 10.17 5.62
CA LEU A 255 -17.56 9.57 4.35
C LEU A 255 -16.38 8.93 3.62
N GLN A 256 -15.15 9.41 3.82
CA GLN A 256 -13.97 8.72 3.31
C GLN A 256 -13.88 7.32 3.88
N GLY A 257 -14.00 7.15 5.20
CA GLY A 257 -13.98 5.82 5.82
C GLY A 257 -15.07 4.90 5.27
N LEU A 258 -16.27 5.43 5.00
CA LEU A 258 -17.36 4.64 4.39
C LEU A 258 -17.04 4.19 2.96
N LEU A 259 -16.44 5.05 2.13
CA LEU A 259 -16.03 4.64 0.79
C LEU A 259 -14.94 3.55 0.87
N ASP A 260 -13.97 3.67 1.78
CA ASP A 260 -12.94 2.63 2.01
C ASP A 260 -13.56 1.31 2.43
N ASP A 261 -14.49 1.32 3.40
CA ASP A 261 -15.18 0.11 3.88
C ASP A 261 -15.88 -0.67 2.76
N LEU A 262 -16.33 0.03 1.72
CA LEU A 262 -17.04 -0.55 0.60
C LEU A 262 -16.10 -1.06 -0.49
N THR A 263 -14.85 -0.58 -0.55
CA THR A 263 -13.94 -0.79 -1.69
C THR A 263 -12.51 -1.14 -1.29
N ASN A 264 -12.26 -1.63 -0.08
CA ASN A 264 -10.92 -2.05 0.37
C ASN A 264 -10.72 -3.57 0.41
N THR A 265 -11.65 -4.33 -0.21
CA THR A 265 -11.68 -5.80 -0.32
C THR A 265 -11.95 -6.58 0.96
N THR A 266 -11.72 -5.99 2.14
CA THR A 266 -11.89 -6.68 3.43
C THR A 266 -13.33 -7.06 3.77
N ASN A 267 -14.28 -6.41 3.12
CA ASN A 267 -15.70 -6.66 3.27
C ASN A 267 -16.21 -7.77 2.34
N LEU A 268 -15.38 -8.30 1.44
CA LEU A 268 -15.75 -9.23 0.37
C LEU A 268 -15.10 -10.61 0.58
N ALA A 269 -15.91 -11.66 0.63
CA ALA A 269 -15.45 -13.05 0.71
C ALA A 269 -16.21 -13.95 -0.28
N SER A 270 -15.89 -15.24 -0.30
CA SER A 270 -16.72 -16.26 -0.97
C SER A 270 -18.08 -16.40 -0.29
N ALA A 271 -19.08 -16.92 -1.02
CA ALA A 271 -20.44 -16.99 -0.50
C ALA A 271 -20.52 -17.89 0.75
N ARG A 272 -21.31 -17.47 1.74
CA ARG A 272 -21.58 -18.22 2.99
C ARG A 272 -20.36 -18.41 3.88
N ARG A 273 -19.35 -17.56 3.73
CA ARG A 273 -18.21 -17.55 4.63
C ARG A 273 -18.67 -17.14 6.03
N GLN A 274 -18.29 -17.94 7.03
CA GLN A 274 -18.57 -17.61 8.43
C GLN A 274 -17.64 -16.50 8.90
N THR A 275 -18.11 -15.70 9.85
CA THR A 275 -17.31 -14.71 10.56
C THR A 275 -17.20 -15.06 12.02
N HIS A 276 -16.14 -14.55 12.65
CA HIS A 276 -15.95 -14.59 14.09
C HIS A 276 -15.46 -13.24 14.57
N VAL A 277 -15.67 -12.95 15.86
CA VAL A 277 -15.17 -11.72 16.48
C VAL A 277 -13.77 -11.97 16.99
N HIS A 278 -12.86 -11.05 16.68
CA HIS A 278 -11.51 -11.01 17.20
C HIS A 278 -11.33 -9.76 18.05
N CYS A 279 -10.68 -9.91 19.22
CA CYS A 279 -10.22 -8.80 20.03
C CYS A 279 -8.78 -9.04 20.47
N GLY A 280 -8.01 -7.96 20.53
CA GLY A 280 -6.61 -8.00 20.96
C GLY A 280 -6.21 -6.73 21.67
N VAL A 281 -5.29 -6.86 22.61
CA VAL A 281 -4.59 -5.73 23.22
C VAL A 281 -3.11 -5.88 22.89
N TYR A 282 -2.49 -4.81 22.40
CA TYR A 282 -1.07 -4.78 22.12
C TYR A 282 -0.46 -3.47 22.60
N ARG A 283 0.85 -3.49 22.87
CA ARG A 283 1.61 -2.27 23.11
C ARG A 283 1.79 -1.56 21.78
N GLY A 284 1.42 -0.28 21.71
CA GLY A 284 1.77 0.56 20.57
C GLY A 284 3.28 0.55 20.41
N ARG A 285 3.77 -0.01 19.30
CA ARG A 285 5.21 -0.12 19.04
C ARG A 285 5.81 1.24 18.70
N ARG A 286 7.12 1.40 18.97
CA ARG A 286 7.91 2.57 18.58
C ARG A 286 7.75 2.86 17.08
N SER A 287 7.95 4.12 16.71
CA SER A 287 7.87 4.64 15.34
C SER A 287 8.49 3.70 14.31
N ALA A 288 7.65 3.23 13.39
CA ALA A 288 8.05 2.55 12.17
C ALA A 288 9.17 3.34 11.47
N LYS A 289 10.25 2.67 11.01
CA LYS A 289 11.33 3.34 10.27
C LYS A 289 11.09 3.25 8.77
N ALA A 290 11.26 4.34 8.05
CA ALA A 290 11.22 4.34 6.59
C ALA A 290 12.31 5.21 5.97
N ASP A 291 12.92 4.72 4.91
CA ASP A 291 13.90 5.42 4.11
C ASP A 291 13.27 5.73 2.74
N PHE A 292 13.04 7.01 2.46
CA PHE A 292 12.43 7.45 1.19
C PHE A 292 13.52 7.89 0.23
N TYR A 293 13.68 7.15 -0.86
CA TYR A 293 14.68 7.37 -1.89
C TYR A 293 14.02 7.95 -3.15
N TRP A 294 14.23 9.25 -3.37
CA TRP A 294 13.66 10.01 -4.48
C TRP A 294 14.64 9.99 -5.66
N VAL A 295 14.17 9.49 -6.80
CA VAL A 295 14.91 9.39 -8.05
C VAL A 295 14.29 10.39 -9.01
N LEU A 296 14.95 11.54 -9.15
CA LEU A 296 14.41 12.69 -9.85
C LEU A 296 15.04 12.85 -11.22
N ASP A 297 14.17 13.06 -12.20
CA ASP A 297 14.56 13.47 -13.53
C ASP A 297 15.03 14.93 -13.55
N GLN A 298 16.29 15.12 -13.92
CA GLN A 298 16.98 16.40 -14.04
C GLN A 298 17.01 16.93 -15.49
N SER A 299 16.27 16.30 -16.41
CA SER A 299 16.30 16.59 -17.83
C SER A 299 15.79 17.98 -18.18
N GLY A 300 16.11 18.45 -19.38
CA GLY A 300 15.66 19.77 -19.85
C GLY A 300 14.15 19.87 -20.12
N SER A 301 13.46 18.74 -20.32
CA SER A 301 12.00 18.70 -20.50
C SER A 301 11.27 19.01 -19.19
N MET A 302 11.81 18.56 -18.06
CA MET A 302 11.25 18.78 -16.72
C MET A 302 11.27 20.23 -16.22
N VAL A 303 11.80 21.20 -16.99
CA VAL A 303 12.04 22.58 -16.52
C VAL A 303 10.76 23.30 -16.09
N ASP A 304 9.65 23.08 -16.79
CA ASP A 304 8.34 23.62 -16.42
C ASP A 304 7.67 22.83 -15.27
N ASP A 305 8.09 21.59 -15.02
CA ASP A 305 7.63 20.73 -13.94
C ASP A 305 8.40 20.88 -12.63
N TYR A 306 9.59 21.51 -12.60
CA TYR A 306 10.36 21.64 -11.35
C TYR A 306 9.62 22.38 -10.22
N ALA A 307 8.79 23.37 -10.56
CA ALA A 307 7.92 24.02 -9.57
C ALA A 307 6.91 23.03 -8.98
N ARG A 308 6.37 22.12 -9.81
CA ARG A 308 5.48 21.05 -9.40
C ARG A 308 6.19 20.05 -8.50
N VAL A 309 7.40 19.59 -8.88
CA VAL A 309 8.21 18.66 -8.07
C VAL A 309 8.47 19.23 -6.67
N ALA A 310 8.85 20.51 -6.58
CA ALA A 310 9.06 21.18 -5.30
C ALA A 310 7.78 21.28 -4.45
N GLU A 311 6.62 21.53 -5.08
CA GLU A 311 5.32 21.53 -4.39
C GLU A 311 4.97 20.13 -3.85
N VAL A 312 5.17 19.08 -4.66
CA VAL A 312 4.95 17.69 -4.23
C VAL A 312 5.86 17.34 -3.05
N ALA A 313 7.15 17.70 -3.12
CA ALA A 313 8.10 17.48 -2.03
C ALA A 313 7.67 18.19 -0.73
N ASN A 314 7.22 19.43 -0.81
CA ASN A 314 6.73 20.18 0.35
C ASN A 314 5.45 19.57 0.95
N GLN A 315 4.49 19.18 0.11
CA GLN A 315 3.27 18.47 0.54
C GLN A 315 3.62 17.13 1.21
N PHE A 316 4.54 16.37 0.61
CA PHE A 316 5.01 15.09 1.14
C PHE A 316 5.60 15.22 2.53
N TYR A 317 6.47 16.21 2.75
CA TYR A 317 7.05 16.49 4.06
C TYR A 317 6.00 16.90 5.10
N ALA A 318 5.00 17.69 4.70
CA ALA A 318 3.90 18.09 5.60
C ALA A 318 3.09 16.88 6.08
N GLU A 319 2.76 15.96 5.17
CA GLU A 319 2.06 14.71 5.49
C GLU A 319 2.91 13.77 6.34
N LEU A 320 4.22 13.66 6.06
CA LEU A 320 5.15 12.84 6.85
C LEU A 320 5.15 13.24 8.32
N ASN A 321 5.19 14.55 8.61
CA ASN A 321 5.16 15.07 9.98
C ASN A 321 3.86 14.75 10.75
N ASN A 322 2.79 14.44 10.03
CA ASN A 322 1.54 14.04 10.65
C ASN A 322 1.52 12.55 11.07
N THR A 323 2.55 11.79 10.70
CA THR A 323 2.70 10.37 11.06
C THR A 323 3.63 10.15 12.25
N SER A 324 3.62 8.94 12.81
CA SER A 324 4.61 8.49 13.80
C SER A 324 5.81 7.79 13.14
N LEU A 325 6.14 8.12 11.89
CA LEU A 325 7.21 7.46 11.14
C LEU A 325 8.57 8.08 11.49
N ASP A 326 9.54 7.25 11.84
CA ASP A 326 10.95 7.65 11.92
C ASP A 326 11.52 7.60 10.50
N TYR A 327 11.47 8.73 9.80
CA TYR A 327 11.80 8.81 8.38
C TYR A 327 13.15 9.49 8.13
N ARG A 328 13.71 9.18 6.96
CA ARG A 328 14.71 10.02 6.31
C ARG A 328 14.51 10.01 4.79
N LEU A 329 14.94 11.09 4.15
CA LEU A 329 14.71 11.45 2.76
C LEU A 329 16.04 11.55 2.06
N GLY A 330 16.25 10.77 1.01
CA GLY A 330 17.43 10.82 0.15
C GLY A 330 17.00 11.19 -1.26
N VAL A 331 17.77 12.04 -1.93
CA VAL A 331 17.49 12.47 -3.31
C VAL A 331 18.68 12.12 -4.20
N THR A 332 18.38 11.53 -5.35
CA THR A 332 19.34 11.28 -6.45
C THR A 332 18.80 11.82 -7.77
N THR A 333 19.68 11.84 -8.75
CA THR A 333 19.41 12.14 -10.16
C THR A 333 19.17 10.85 -10.95
N MET A 334 18.74 10.97 -12.21
CA MET A 334 18.65 9.89 -13.20
C MET A 334 19.92 9.73 -14.08
N ASP A 335 20.98 10.49 -13.79
CA ASP A 335 22.25 10.49 -14.51
C ASP A 335 23.07 9.23 -14.22
N GLU A 336 23.54 8.54 -15.27
CA GLU A 336 24.28 7.27 -15.13
C GLU A 336 25.58 7.46 -14.35
N ASP A 337 26.27 8.59 -14.54
CA ASP A 337 27.53 8.91 -13.85
C ASP A 337 27.33 9.09 -12.33
N GLY A 338 26.10 9.45 -11.91
CA GLY A 338 25.74 9.56 -10.50
C GLY A 338 25.59 8.20 -9.81
N GLU A 339 25.41 7.11 -10.57
CA GLU A 339 25.21 5.73 -10.09
C GLU A 339 24.12 5.60 -9.00
N GLY A 340 23.15 6.52 -8.97
CA GLY A 340 22.10 6.57 -7.95
C GLY A 340 22.59 6.96 -6.56
N ARG A 341 23.83 7.43 -6.41
CA ARG A 341 24.37 7.84 -5.11
C ARG A 341 23.58 9.04 -4.60
N LEU A 342 23.26 9.02 -3.31
CA LEU A 342 22.85 10.24 -2.62
C LEU A 342 24.00 11.25 -2.73
N ARG A 343 23.67 12.52 -2.94
CA ARG A 343 24.68 13.56 -3.11
C ARG A 343 25.57 13.63 -1.87
N GLU A 344 26.88 13.38 -2.09
CA GLU A 344 27.88 13.03 -1.06
C GLU A 344 28.02 14.07 0.06
N ASP A 345 27.77 15.36 -0.20
CA ASP A 345 27.93 16.42 0.79
C ASP A 345 26.76 16.51 1.81
N VAL A 346 25.63 15.82 1.55
CA VAL A 346 24.36 16.07 2.27
C VAL A 346 23.62 14.79 2.66
N GLY A 347 23.68 13.73 1.85
CA GLY A 347 23.21 12.38 2.20
C GLY A 347 21.71 12.27 2.49
N TRP A 348 21.37 11.78 3.69
CA TRP A 348 19.98 11.60 4.14
C TRP A 348 19.48 12.80 4.96
N HIS A 349 18.24 13.24 4.75
CA HIS A 349 17.62 14.37 5.44
C HIS A 349 16.41 13.96 6.29
N SER A 350 16.21 14.63 7.41
CA SER A 350 14.97 14.56 8.20
C SER A 350 14.26 15.92 8.34
N GLU A 351 14.90 16.99 7.89
CA GLU A 351 14.44 18.38 8.00
C GLU A 351 13.98 18.92 6.64
N LEU A 352 12.99 19.83 6.65
CA LEU A 352 12.35 20.36 5.43
C LEU A 352 13.34 21.10 4.53
N GLU A 353 14.05 22.08 5.08
CA GLU A 353 14.87 23.00 4.30
C GLU A 353 16.04 22.30 3.59
N PRO A 354 16.81 21.40 4.24
CA PRO A 354 17.81 20.59 3.53
C PRO A 354 17.21 19.71 2.43
N PHE A 355 16.07 19.07 2.69
CA PHE A 355 15.40 18.22 1.70
C PHE A 355 14.94 19.01 0.47
N LEU A 356 14.26 20.15 0.65
CA LEU A 356 13.86 21.01 -0.47
C LEU A 356 15.06 21.61 -1.19
N GLY A 357 16.15 21.90 -0.47
CA GLY A 357 17.42 22.33 -1.04
C GLY A 357 18.02 21.28 -2.00
N GLU A 358 17.99 20.00 -1.63
CA GLU A 358 18.46 18.93 -2.51
C GLU A 358 17.55 18.74 -3.73
N VAL A 359 16.22 18.73 -3.54
CA VAL A 359 15.27 18.68 -4.66
C VAL A 359 15.55 19.81 -5.65
N ALA A 360 15.69 21.04 -5.17
CA ALA A 360 15.99 22.19 -6.02
C ALA A 360 17.35 22.08 -6.72
N THR A 361 18.34 21.46 -6.09
CA THR A 361 19.68 21.29 -6.67
C THR A 361 19.70 20.23 -7.77
N VAL A 362 18.96 19.13 -7.59
CA VAL A 362 18.80 18.10 -8.64
C VAL A 362 17.97 18.64 -9.79
N SER A 363 16.85 19.28 -9.51
CA SER A 363 16.00 19.90 -10.55
C SER A 363 16.76 20.97 -11.34
N ASN A 364 17.52 21.86 -10.71
CA ASN A 364 18.23 22.92 -11.43
C ASN A 364 19.68 22.54 -11.82
N TRP A 365 19.96 21.25 -12.04
CA TRP A 365 21.33 20.79 -12.21
C TRP A 365 21.89 21.16 -13.59
N SER A 366 22.97 21.97 -13.60
CA SER A 366 23.67 22.39 -14.82
C SER A 366 24.65 21.36 -15.40
N GLY A 367 24.82 20.21 -14.74
CA GLY A 367 25.70 19.11 -15.20
C GLY A 367 25.04 18.14 -16.17
N ASN A 368 23.77 18.41 -16.52
CA ASN A 368 22.89 17.55 -17.31
C ASN A 368 23.54 17.05 -18.62
N THR A 369 23.71 15.72 -18.71
CA THR A 369 24.15 14.97 -19.90
C THR A 369 23.00 14.51 -20.80
N TYR A 370 21.76 14.91 -20.50
CA TYR A 370 20.48 14.46 -21.09
C TYR A 370 20.20 12.97 -20.85
N GLU A 371 20.65 12.45 -19.71
CA GLU A 371 20.50 11.04 -19.35
C GLU A 371 19.39 10.80 -18.32
N GLU A 372 18.51 9.85 -18.63
CA GLU A 372 17.28 9.54 -17.85
C GLU A 372 17.19 8.04 -17.52
N TYR A 373 18.31 7.47 -17.06
CA TYR A 373 18.44 6.04 -16.73
C TYR A 373 17.86 5.68 -15.36
N GLY A 374 16.71 6.26 -14.98
CA GLY A 374 16.14 6.20 -13.63
C GLY A 374 16.07 4.79 -13.01
N LEU A 375 15.64 3.76 -13.75
CA LEU A 375 15.59 2.39 -13.21
C LEU A 375 16.99 1.80 -12.96
N GLN A 376 17.94 2.05 -13.87
CA GLN A 376 19.30 1.56 -13.75
C GLN A 376 20.02 2.25 -12.58
N VAL A 377 19.94 3.58 -12.50
CA VAL A 377 20.61 4.32 -11.42
C VAL A 377 19.98 4.02 -10.07
N ALA A 378 18.65 3.89 -9.99
CA ALA A 378 17.99 3.55 -8.73
C ALA A 378 18.43 2.17 -8.22
N ARG A 379 18.58 1.20 -9.12
CA ARG A 379 19.16 -0.11 -8.77
C ARG A 379 20.57 0.04 -8.21
N SER A 380 21.46 0.72 -8.92
CA SER A 380 22.85 0.97 -8.49
C SER A 380 22.91 1.70 -7.14
N GLY A 381 22.03 2.68 -6.93
CA GLY A 381 21.92 3.43 -5.68
C GLY A 381 21.48 2.54 -4.51
N ILE A 382 20.50 1.66 -4.71
CA ILE A 382 20.07 0.71 -3.68
C ILE A 382 21.19 -0.29 -3.35
N GLU A 383 21.87 -0.84 -4.36
CA GLU A 383 23.02 -1.74 -4.16
C GLU A 383 24.15 -1.03 -3.40
N THR A 384 24.39 0.25 -3.71
CA THR A 384 25.37 1.10 -3.02
C THR A 384 24.96 1.36 -1.57
N MET A 385 23.74 1.83 -1.29
CA MET A 385 23.25 2.10 0.07
C MET A 385 23.18 0.84 0.94
N ARG A 386 23.19 -0.37 0.36
CA ARG A 386 23.28 -1.63 1.12
C ARG A 386 24.72 -2.02 1.48
N SER A 387 25.72 -1.48 0.77
CA SER A 387 27.13 -1.82 0.94
C SER A 387 27.98 -0.68 1.51
N ASP A 388 27.53 0.57 1.36
CA ASP A 388 28.14 1.77 1.91
C ASP A 388 27.80 1.94 3.40
N ALA A 389 28.79 2.29 4.20
CA ALA A 389 28.62 2.58 5.63
C ALA A 389 28.15 4.01 5.90
N GLU A 390 28.45 4.96 5.01
CA GLU A 390 28.15 6.38 5.19
C GLU A 390 26.68 6.69 4.89
N HIS A 391 26.18 6.18 3.77
CA HIS A 391 24.79 6.35 3.34
C HIS A 391 23.94 5.08 3.54
N ALA A 392 24.38 4.19 4.42
CA ALA A 392 23.77 2.88 4.67
C ALA A 392 22.27 2.94 4.90
N LEU A 393 21.49 2.01 4.33
CA LEU A 393 20.09 1.75 4.69
C LEU A 393 19.97 1.40 6.19
N ARG A 394 18.94 1.92 6.86
CA ARG A 394 18.76 1.68 8.30
C ARG A 394 18.25 0.25 8.52
N PRO A 395 18.82 -0.50 9.48
CA PRO A 395 18.28 -1.81 9.85
C PRO A 395 16.80 -1.71 10.26
N GLY A 396 15.96 -2.55 9.67
CA GLY A 396 14.52 -2.59 9.92
C GLY A 396 13.73 -1.40 9.39
N ALA A 397 14.35 -0.51 8.59
CA ALA A 397 13.62 0.51 7.86
C ALA A 397 13.05 -0.06 6.56
N GLU A 398 11.80 0.29 6.26
CA GLU A 398 11.21 0.04 4.94
C GLU A 398 11.84 0.99 3.93
N LEU A 399 12.34 0.46 2.82
CA LEU A 399 12.84 1.28 1.72
C LEU A 399 11.69 1.56 0.76
N ILE A 400 11.47 2.84 0.50
CA ILE A 400 10.48 3.33 -0.47
C ILE A 400 11.21 4.07 -1.57
N THR A 401 11.03 3.66 -2.82
CA THR A 401 11.64 4.33 -3.98
C THR A 401 10.59 5.12 -4.74
N ILE A 402 10.83 6.41 -4.99
CA ILE A 402 9.89 7.30 -5.67
C ILE A 402 10.54 7.79 -6.95
N PHE A 403 10.00 7.39 -8.09
CA PHE A 403 10.41 7.87 -9.41
C PHE A 403 9.59 9.08 -9.81
N MET A 404 10.25 10.15 -10.27
CA MET A 404 9.58 11.32 -10.85
C MET A 404 10.25 11.70 -12.17
N SER A 405 9.50 11.61 -13.28
CA SER A 405 9.98 11.91 -14.65
C SER A 405 8.80 12.24 -15.56
N ASP A 406 8.98 13.11 -16.53
CA ASP A 406 7.98 13.38 -17.55
C ASP A 406 8.08 12.40 -18.73
N GLU A 407 8.92 11.37 -18.66
CA GLU A 407 9.08 10.40 -19.76
C GLU A 407 9.43 8.97 -19.34
N GLU A 408 9.63 8.12 -20.35
CA GLU A 408 10.08 6.74 -20.17
C GLU A 408 11.58 6.73 -19.85
N THR A 409 12.01 5.80 -18.99
CA THR A 409 13.43 5.63 -18.73
C THR A 409 14.19 5.35 -20.01
N GLN A 410 15.37 5.93 -20.17
CA GLN A 410 16.17 5.76 -21.37
C GLN A 410 16.55 4.31 -21.67
N THR A 411 16.54 3.45 -20.65
CA THR A 411 16.67 1.99 -20.81
C THR A 411 15.59 1.35 -21.69
N PHE A 412 14.40 1.98 -21.78
CA PHE A 412 13.20 1.44 -22.42
C PHE A 412 12.55 2.34 -23.48
N GLN A 413 13.12 3.52 -23.75
CA GLN A 413 12.74 4.40 -24.85
C GLN A 413 12.81 3.72 -26.24
N ASP A 414 12.28 4.38 -27.27
CA ASP A 414 12.22 3.88 -28.66
C ASP A 414 11.53 2.50 -28.81
N ASP A 415 10.40 2.31 -28.11
CA ASP A 415 9.63 1.05 -28.07
C ASP A 415 10.42 -0.17 -27.56
N ARG A 416 11.58 0.04 -26.93
CA ARG A 416 12.45 -1.06 -26.49
C ARG A 416 11.75 -1.97 -25.50
N LEU A 417 10.89 -1.44 -24.62
CA LEU A 417 10.05 -2.23 -23.70
C LEU A 417 9.18 -3.28 -24.41
N GLN A 418 8.79 -3.06 -25.67
CA GLN A 418 7.95 -3.97 -26.45
C GLN A 418 8.75 -5.08 -27.14
N THR A 419 10.09 -5.00 -27.11
CA THR A 419 10.97 -6.03 -27.71
C THR A 419 11.16 -7.21 -26.75
N PRO A 420 11.42 -8.43 -27.26
CA PRO A 420 11.72 -9.58 -26.38
C PRO A 420 12.90 -9.34 -25.44
N GLN A 421 13.95 -8.65 -25.91
CA GLN A 421 15.11 -8.31 -25.09
C GLN A 421 14.79 -7.26 -24.04
N GLY A 422 14.01 -6.24 -24.40
CA GLY A 422 13.52 -5.24 -23.44
C GLY A 422 12.67 -5.88 -22.37
N GLN A 423 11.79 -6.83 -22.73
CA GLN A 423 10.98 -7.50 -21.73
C GLN A 423 11.81 -8.36 -20.76
N LEU A 424 12.83 -9.08 -21.23
CA LEU A 424 13.75 -9.80 -20.34
C LEU A 424 14.49 -8.86 -19.38
N LEU A 425 14.88 -7.68 -19.85
CA LEU A 425 15.52 -6.67 -19.01
C LEU A 425 14.54 -6.06 -18.00
N TYR A 426 13.30 -5.82 -18.42
CA TYR A 426 12.24 -5.36 -17.54
C TYR A 426 11.95 -6.40 -16.44
N ASP A 427 11.84 -7.68 -16.79
CA ASP A 427 11.59 -8.76 -15.81
C ASP A 427 12.73 -8.84 -14.76
N ASP A 428 13.98 -8.52 -15.16
CA ASP A 428 15.13 -8.42 -14.25
C ASP A 428 15.01 -7.22 -13.29
N PHE A 429 14.63 -6.03 -13.80
CA PHE A 429 14.33 -4.88 -12.95
C PHE A 429 13.16 -5.14 -12.01
N GLU A 430 12.06 -5.71 -12.50
CA GLU A 430 10.90 -6.06 -11.69
C GLU A 430 11.30 -6.97 -10.53
N SER A 431 12.05 -8.04 -10.83
CA SER A 431 12.55 -8.98 -9.83
C SER A 431 13.46 -8.30 -8.80
N PHE A 432 14.32 -7.38 -9.24
CA PHE A 432 15.18 -6.61 -8.36
C PHE A 432 14.38 -5.71 -7.42
N PHE A 433 13.52 -4.85 -7.96
CA PHE A 433 12.78 -3.87 -7.17
C PHE A 433 11.81 -4.56 -6.20
N ALA A 434 11.05 -5.57 -6.66
CA ALA A 434 10.13 -6.32 -5.81
C ALA A 434 10.82 -7.03 -4.63
N ALA A 435 12.11 -7.34 -4.75
CA ALA A 435 12.89 -7.94 -3.67
C ALA A 435 13.55 -6.91 -2.73
N ASN A 436 13.58 -5.62 -3.10
CA ASN A 436 14.44 -4.64 -2.43
C ASN A 436 13.74 -3.39 -1.91
N THR A 437 12.57 -3.02 -2.45
CA THR A 437 11.89 -1.76 -2.15
C THR A 437 10.42 -1.81 -2.55
N THR A 438 9.60 -0.95 -1.96
CA THR A 438 8.28 -0.62 -2.51
C THR A 438 8.43 0.64 -3.39
N ALA A 439 8.14 0.52 -4.69
CA ALA A 439 8.31 1.59 -5.65
C ALA A 439 7.01 2.37 -5.90
N TYR A 440 7.13 3.67 -6.09
CA TYR A 440 6.06 4.56 -6.52
C TYR A 440 6.52 5.39 -7.71
N ALA A 441 5.59 5.75 -8.58
CA ALA A 441 5.89 6.52 -9.78
C ALA A 441 4.95 7.73 -9.91
N ILE A 442 5.54 8.91 -10.07
CA ILE A 442 4.84 10.15 -10.40
C ILE A 442 5.39 10.56 -11.77
N VAL A 443 4.75 10.07 -12.83
CA VAL A 443 5.35 10.12 -14.17
C VAL A 443 4.40 10.66 -15.23
N GLY A 444 4.95 11.07 -16.37
CA GLY A 444 4.17 11.39 -17.56
C GLY A 444 3.30 10.20 -18.01
N ASP A 445 2.14 10.50 -18.56
CA ASP A 445 1.09 9.51 -18.87
C ASP A 445 0.58 9.60 -20.32
N SER A 446 1.21 10.44 -21.16
CA SER A 446 0.81 10.77 -22.54
C SER A 446 -0.60 11.38 -22.71
N ASP A 447 -1.37 11.57 -21.64
CA ASP A 447 -2.69 12.19 -21.62
C ASP A 447 -2.57 13.73 -21.50
N GLY A 448 -1.57 14.31 -22.19
CA GLY A 448 -1.22 15.73 -22.11
C GLY A 448 -0.19 16.08 -21.04
N CYS A 449 0.37 15.08 -20.37
CA CYS A 449 1.47 15.21 -19.42
C CYS A 449 2.69 14.41 -19.87
N GLY A 450 3.73 15.11 -20.37
CA GLY A 450 4.97 14.48 -20.81
C GLY A 450 4.79 13.34 -21.83
N LEU A 451 5.81 12.51 -21.96
CA LEU A 451 5.77 11.19 -22.58
C LEU A 451 5.36 10.13 -21.55
N ASP A 452 4.94 8.95 -22.02
CA ASP A 452 4.44 7.89 -21.11
C ASP A 452 5.59 7.15 -20.41
N GLY A 453 5.69 7.30 -19.07
CA GLY A 453 6.64 6.60 -18.21
C GLY A 453 6.23 5.14 -17.90
N THR A 454 5.92 4.33 -18.90
CA THR A 454 5.31 3.00 -18.73
C THR A 454 6.08 2.10 -17.79
N SER A 455 7.40 1.98 -17.94
CA SER A 455 8.19 1.03 -17.15
C SER A 455 8.17 1.37 -15.65
N TYR A 456 8.25 2.66 -15.30
CA TYR A 456 8.12 3.13 -13.92
C TYR A 456 6.77 2.77 -13.32
N ARG A 457 5.67 2.98 -14.07
CA ARG A 457 4.31 2.63 -13.62
C ARG A 457 4.19 1.14 -13.34
N ARG A 458 4.74 0.29 -14.21
CA ARG A 458 4.69 -1.17 -14.03
C ARG A 458 5.53 -1.63 -12.84
N ILE A 459 6.74 -1.09 -12.65
CA ILE A 459 7.57 -1.37 -11.47
C ILE A 459 6.85 -0.94 -10.18
N ALA A 460 6.25 0.25 -10.16
CA ALA A 460 5.48 0.71 -9.01
C ALA A 460 4.35 -0.25 -8.64
N GLN A 461 3.62 -0.77 -9.64
CA GLN A 461 2.57 -1.76 -9.39
C GLN A 461 3.10 -3.13 -8.97
N ALA A 462 4.19 -3.60 -9.58
CA ALA A 462 4.76 -4.92 -9.32
C ALA A 462 5.34 -5.05 -7.90
N THR A 463 5.85 -3.94 -7.36
CA THR A 463 6.35 -3.86 -5.98
C THR A 463 5.26 -3.64 -4.93
N GLY A 464 3.99 -3.53 -5.34
CA GLY A 464 2.86 -3.27 -4.44
C GLY A 464 2.64 -1.79 -4.09
N GLY A 465 3.41 -0.87 -4.68
CA GLY A 465 3.19 0.57 -4.56
C GLY A 465 2.12 1.08 -5.52
N ALA A 466 2.25 2.32 -5.98
CA ALA A 466 1.25 2.95 -6.84
C ALA A 466 1.84 4.00 -7.77
N TYR A 467 1.09 4.36 -8.81
CA TYR A 467 1.47 5.46 -9.69
C TYR A 467 0.37 6.52 -9.86
N SER A 468 0.83 7.72 -10.20
CA SER A 468 0.02 8.90 -10.54
C SER A 468 0.65 9.65 -11.72
N SER A 469 -0.17 10.44 -12.41
CA SER A 469 0.30 11.43 -13.39
C SER A 469 1.12 12.53 -12.69
N LEU A 470 2.23 12.94 -13.29
CA LEU A 470 3.04 14.09 -12.86
C LEU A 470 2.22 15.40 -12.89
N CYS A 471 1.31 15.51 -13.85
CA CYS A 471 0.47 16.69 -14.06
C CYS A 471 -0.89 16.60 -13.38
N ALA A 472 -1.11 15.61 -12.50
CA ALA A 472 -2.32 15.55 -11.69
C ALA A 472 -2.50 16.87 -10.92
N GLU A 473 -3.69 17.47 -10.97
CA GLU A 473 -3.97 18.74 -10.29
C GLU A 473 -3.80 18.61 -8.76
N ASP A 474 -4.16 17.45 -8.21
CA ASP A 474 -4.04 17.10 -6.81
C ASP A 474 -3.41 15.71 -6.65
N ILE A 475 -2.23 15.62 -6.02
CA ILE A 475 -1.50 14.37 -5.78
C ILE A 475 -1.55 13.90 -4.32
N SER A 476 -2.36 14.57 -3.48
CA SER A 476 -2.43 14.29 -2.04
C SER A 476 -2.76 12.83 -1.75
N GLN A 477 -3.67 12.19 -2.50
CA GLN A 477 -3.99 10.77 -2.33
C GLN A 477 -2.80 9.84 -2.63
N THR A 478 -1.95 10.19 -3.58
CA THR A 478 -0.74 9.42 -3.91
C THR A 478 0.31 9.62 -2.83
N ILE A 479 0.52 10.86 -2.36
CA ILE A 479 1.38 11.17 -1.21
C ILE A 479 0.93 10.38 0.03
N GLU A 480 -0.36 10.47 0.38
CA GLU A 480 -0.98 9.73 1.47
C GLU A 480 -0.74 8.23 1.30
N GLN A 481 -0.94 7.68 0.10
CA GLN A 481 -0.69 6.26 -0.14
C GLN A 481 0.78 5.89 0.06
N ILE A 482 1.73 6.67 -0.47
CA ILE A 482 3.17 6.43 -0.28
C ILE A 482 3.50 6.38 1.21
N ILE A 483 3.12 7.44 1.94
CA ILE A 483 3.47 7.62 3.34
C ILE A 483 2.81 6.56 4.21
N TYR A 484 1.54 6.28 3.98
CA TYR A 484 0.79 5.38 4.84
C TYR A 484 1.02 3.91 4.53
N SER A 485 1.29 3.54 3.28
CA SER A 485 1.78 2.19 2.96
C SER A 485 3.15 1.96 3.61
N ALA A 486 4.06 2.94 3.57
CA ALA A 486 5.34 2.85 4.28
C ALA A 486 5.14 2.73 5.80
N SER A 487 4.23 3.54 6.36
CA SER A 487 3.84 3.47 7.77
C SER A 487 3.28 2.10 8.12
N GLY A 488 2.39 1.54 7.31
CA GLY A 488 1.77 0.23 7.54
C GLY A 488 2.77 -0.94 7.42
N ALA A 489 3.59 -0.95 6.37
CA ALA A 489 4.60 -1.98 6.10
C ALA A 489 5.67 -2.04 7.20
N SER A 490 6.07 -0.86 7.70
CA SER A 490 7.03 -0.74 8.79
C SER A 490 6.36 -0.72 10.17
N SER A 491 5.02 -0.60 10.24
CA SER A 491 4.31 -0.63 11.51
C SER A 491 4.43 -2.02 12.11
N GLY A 492 4.85 -2.04 13.38
CA GLY A 492 4.70 -3.26 14.17
C GLY A 492 3.25 -3.58 14.54
N ASN A 493 2.27 -2.81 14.06
CA ASN A 493 0.85 -2.89 14.41
C ASN A 493 0.06 -3.71 13.38
N VAL A 494 0.61 -4.85 12.96
CA VAL A 494 -0.07 -5.81 12.09
C VAL A 494 -1.13 -6.55 12.90
N LEU A 495 -2.35 -6.62 12.37
CA LEU A 495 -3.45 -7.34 13.02
C LEU A 495 -3.29 -8.85 12.84
N ALA A 496 -3.79 -9.62 13.82
CA ALA A 496 -3.71 -11.09 13.77
C ALA A 496 -4.49 -11.70 12.59
N GLU A 497 -5.55 -11.02 12.16
CA GLU A 497 -6.42 -11.41 11.05
C GLU A 497 -6.89 -10.15 10.32
N VAL A 498 -7.23 -10.27 9.03
CA VAL A 498 -7.77 -9.16 8.25
C VAL A 498 -9.18 -8.81 8.73
N PRO A 499 -9.41 -7.61 9.29
CA PRO A 499 -10.71 -7.21 9.79
C PRO A 499 -11.67 -6.91 8.64
N ILE A 500 -12.95 -7.20 8.80
CA ILE A 500 -14.01 -6.49 8.09
C ILE A 500 -13.96 -5.05 8.60
N THR A 501 -13.31 -4.17 7.85
CA THR A 501 -12.88 -2.83 8.31
C THR A 501 -13.99 -1.94 8.85
N ALA A 502 -15.22 -2.10 8.39
CA ALA A 502 -16.38 -1.40 8.95
C ALA A 502 -16.62 -1.72 10.44
N THR A 503 -16.28 -2.94 10.85
CA THR A 503 -16.42 -3.46 12.23
C THR A 503 -15.19 -3.23 13.10
N LEU A 504 -14.10 -2.69 12.53
CA LEU A 504 -12.91 -2.35 13.28
C LEU A 504 -13.18 -1.16 14.19
N GLY A 505 -12.92 -1.36 15.48
CA GLY A 505 -12.85 -0.29 16.47
C GLY A 505 -11.55 -0.40 17.24
N VAL A 506 -11.03 0.78 17.63
CA VAL A 506 -9.71 0.94 18.24
C VAL A 506 -9.85 1.84 19.47
N GLU A 507 -9.18 1.46 20.55
CA GLU A 507 -8.99 2.27 21.75
C GLU A 507 -7.50 2.44 22.01
N LEU A 508 -7.13 3.60 22.55
CA LEU A 508 -5.78 3.91 23.02
C LEU A 508 -5.86 4.28 24.50
N ASP A 509 -5.26 3.46 25.35
CA ASP A 509 -5.34 3.56 26.82
C ASP A 509 -6.76 3.65 27.39
N GLY A 510 -7.71 3.01 26.71
CA GLY A 510 -9.12 2.97 27.09
C GLY A 510 -9.97 4.10 26.50
N GLU A 511 -9.37 5.04 25.77
CA GLU A 511 -10.09 6.09 25.06
C GLU A 511 -10.38 5.65 23.61
N PRO A 512 -11.63 5.76 23.11
CA PRO A 512 -11.95 5.44 21.72
C PRO A 512 -11.16 6.32 20.74
N VAL A 513 -10.51 5.68 19.77
CA VAL A 513 -9.79 6.39 18.71
C VAL A 513 -10.71 6.53 17.51
N PRO A 514 -10.97 7.74 16.99
CA PRO A 514 -11.78 7.91 15.78
C PRO A 514 -11.01 7.40 14.55
N ARG A 515 -11.74 6.89 13.55
CA ARG A 515 -11.13 6.56 12.27
C ARG A 515 -10.90 7.83 11.45
N SER A 516 -9.66 8.29 11.37
CA SER A 516 -9.25 9.57 10.79
C SER A 516 -7.75 9.58 10.52
N ARG A 517 -7.35 9.98 9.30
CA ARG A 517 -5.95 10.22 8.92
C ARG A 517 -5.40 11.56 9.42
N VAL A 518 -6.27 12.43 9.91
CA VAL A 518 -5.88 13.73 10.48
C VAL A 518 -5.55 13.61 11.96
N ASP A 519 -6.42 12.94 12.72
CA ASP A 519 -6.31 12.80 14.18
C ASP A 519 -7.11 11.58 14.62
N GLY A 520 -6.45 10.43 14.72
CA GLY A 520 -7.11 9.14 14.90
C GLY A 520 -6.30 7.95 14.40
N TYR A 521 -6.99 6.95 13.85
CA TYR A 521 -6.38 5.79 13.19
C TYR A 521 -6.93 5.56 11.78
N ASP A 522 -6.21 4.81 10.94
CA ASP A 522 -6.77 4.18 9.74
C ASP A 522 -6.15 2.79 9.53
N TYR A 523 -6.78 1.98 8.68
CA TYR A 523 -6.37 0.61 8.36
C TYR A 523 -5.90 0.48 6.91
N PHE A 524 -4.81 -0.27 6.71
CA PHE A 524 -4.18 -0.51 5.42
C PHE A 524 -4.33 -1.97 5.00
N PRO A 525 -5.22 -2.29 4.05
CA PRO A 525 -5.50 -3.66 3.64
C PRO A 525 -4.29 -4.38 3.00
N GLU A 526 -3.39 -3.64 2.36
CA GLU A 526 -2.23 -4.17 1.65
C GLU A 526 -1.22 -4.80 2.61
N THR A 527 -1.15 -4.30 3.84
CA THR A 527 -0.19 -4.72 4.88
C THR A 527 -0.87 -5.30 6.14
N ASN A 528 -2.21 -5.37 6.14
CA ASN A 528 -3.02 -5.78 7.30
C ASN A 528 -2.63 -5.05 8.59
N SER A 529 -2.49 -3.73 8.52
CA SER A 529 -1.93 -2.93 9.61
C SER A 529 -2.77 -1.70 9.95
N ILE A 530 -2.53 -1.15 11.14
CA ILE A 530 -3.12 0.11 11.61
C ILE A 530 -2.02 1.14 11.85
N SER A 531 -2.24 2.35 11.36
CA SER A 531 -1.43 3.53 11.71
C SER A 531 -2.23 4.55 12.51
N PHE A 532 -1.52 5.32 13.32
CA PHE A 532 -2.06 6.36 14.18
C PHE A 532 -1.58 7.74 13.75
N PHE A 533 -2.45 8.73 13.89
CA PHE A 533 -2.28 10.09 13.37
C PHE A 533 -2.59 11.13 14.44
N GLY A 534 -2.01 12.32 14.28
CA GLY A 534 -2.32 13.47 15.14
C GLY A 534 -1.95 13.24 16.61
N SER A 535 -2.95 13.40 17.48
CA SER A 535 -2.85 13.29 18.94
C SER A 535 -2.95 11.86 19.46
N TYR A 536 -3.47 10.92 18.65
CA TYR A 536 -3.63 9.51 19.01
C TYR A 536 -2.41 8.64 18.71
N ARG A 537 -1.24 9.24 18.50
CA ARG A 537 0.00 8.49 18.27
C ARG A 537 0.52 7.88 19.59
N PRO A 538 0.77 6.56 19.67
CA PRO A 538 1.17 5.91 20.93
C PRO A 538 2.49 6.40 21.52
N ASP A 539 3.41 6.89 20.69
CA ASP A 539 4.73 7.43 21.07
C ASP A 539 4.63 8.79 21.78
N ARG A 540 3.48 9.48 21.69
CA ARG A 540 3.22 10.76 22.37
C ARG A 540 2.68 10.62 23.78
N ILE A 541 2.37 9.40 24.23
CA ILE A 541 1.85 9.14 25.58
C ILE A 541 3.03 9.14 26.56
N GLU A 542 2.89 9.83 27.70
CA GLU A 542 3.90 9.84 28.77
C GLU A 542 4.26 8.40 29.17
N GLY A 543 5.53 8.01 28.96
CA GLY A 543 6.02 6.65 29.20
C GLY A 543 6.27 5.82 27.94
N GLY A 544 5.87 6.30 26.75
CA GLY A 544 6.31 5.77 25.45
C GLY A 544 5.67 4.46 24.98
N GLU A 545 4.65 3.95 25.67
CA GLU A 545 3.99 2.67 25.34
C GLU A 545 2.47 2.74 25.59
N GLY A 546 1.72 3.42 24.71
CA GLY A 546 0.26 3.39 24.76
C GLY A 546 -0.30 1.99 24.58
N ARG A 547 -1.31 1.58 25.37
CA ARG A 547 -1.99 0.30 25.17
C ARG A 547 -3.07 0.45 24.11
N VAL A 548 -2.90 -0.23 22.99
CA VAL A 548 -3.89 -0.27 21.91
C VAL A 548 -4.77 -1.49 22.11
N LYS A 549 -6.09 -1.28 22.13
CA LYS A 549 -7.08 -2.35 22.08
C LYS A 549 -7.84 -2.28 20.76
N VAL A 550 -8.02 -3.42 20.12
CA VAL A 550 -8.77 -3.56 18.87
C VAL A 550 -9.87 -4.60 19.01
N SER A 551 -11.00 -4.37 18.33
CA SER A 551 -12.10 -5.32 18.19
C SER A 551 -12.64 -5.25 16.77
N TYR A 552 -12.85 -6.41 16.14
CA TYR A 552 -13.41 -6.50 14.78
C TYR A 552 -14.02 -7.87 14.50
N GLU A 553 -14.88 -7.96 13.49
CA GLU A 553 -15.23 -9.23 12.85
C GLU A 553 -14.23 -9.55 11.75
N ALA A 554 -13.85 -10.81 11.60
CA ALA A 554 -13.06 -11.31 10.49
C ALA A 554 -13.78 -12.48 9.81
N TYR A 555 -13.52 -12.68 8.53
CA TYR A 555 -13.94 -13.91 7.85
C TYR A 555 -13.05 -15.06 8.33
N GLY A 556 -13.65 -16.21 8.63
CA GLY A 556 -12.90 -17.39 9.05
C GLY A 556 -11.86 -17.84 8.01
N HIS A 557 -10.92 -18.70 8.44
CA HIS A 557 -9.97 -19.39 7.56
C HIS A 557 -10.53 -20.68 6.95
#